data_AF-A0AA38CUZ4-F1
#
_entry.id   AF-A0AA38CUZ4-F1
#
_cell.length_a   1.000
_cell.length_b   1.000
_cell.length_c   1.000
_cell.angle_alpha   90.00
_cell.angle_beta   90.00
_cell.angle_gamma   90.00
#
_symmetry.space_group_name_H-M   'P 1'
#
loop_
_entity.id
_entity.type
_entity.pdbx_description
1 polymer ?
#
loop_
_entity_poly.entity_id
_entity_poly.type
_entity_poly.pdbx_seq_one_letter_code
_entity_poly.pdbx_strand_id
1 'polypeptide(L)' 'PPVLIPPQDDRPFYLYLSATDHAIGAMLAHRDSARREQAVYYISRTLMDYETRYTH' A
#
# COMPACT_ATOMS: atom_id res chain seq x y z
N PRO A 1 -16.46 6.95 -2.50
CA PRO A 1 -15.54 5.84 -2.16
C PRO A 1 -14.41 5.83 -3.19
N PRO A 2 -13.14 5.60 -2.83
CA PRO A 2 -12.08 5.42 -3.81
C PRO A 2 -12.41 4.20 -4.69
N VAL A 3 -12.29 4.35 -6.01
CA VAL A 3 -12.52 3.26 -6.95
C VAL A 3 -11.25 2.44 -7.04
N LEU A 4 -11.32 1.17 -6.64
CA LEU A 4 -10.25 0.21 -6.84
C LEU A 4 -10.36 -0.40 -8.22
N ILE A 5 -9.22 -0.69 -8.83
CA ILE A 5 -9.15 -1.49 -10.04
C ILE A 5 -8.78 -2.94 -9.69
N PRO A 6 -9.22 -3.93 -10.48
CA PRO A 6 -8.73 -5.29 -10.31
C PRO A 6 -7.21 -5.36 -10.59
N PRO A 7 -6.49 -6.28 -9.93
CA PRO A 7 -5.09 -6.56 -10.25
C PRO A 7 -4.96 -7.05 -11.70
N GLN A 8 -3.85 -6.69 -12.34
CA GLN A 8 -3.55 -7.00 -13.72
C GLN A 8 -2.19 -7.70 -13.79
N ASP A 9 -2.22 -8.98 -14.17
CA ASP A 9 -1.05 -9.86 -14.17
C ASP A 9 0.06 -9.39 -15.13
N ASP A 10 -0.29 -8.61 -16.15
CA ASP A 10 0.62 -8.09 -17.17
C ASP A 10 1.27 -6.74 -16.81
N ARG A 11 0.97 -6.19 -15.62
CA ARG A 11 1.48 -4.88 -15.19
C ARG A 11 2.26 -4.97 -13.88
N PRO A 12 3.37 -4.23 -13.76
CA PRO A 12 4.08 -4.14 -12.51
C PRO A 12 3.21 -3.48 -11.45
N PHE A 13 3.39 -3.92 -10.21
CA PHE A 13 2.83 -3.27 -9.04
C PHE A 13 3.79 -2.24 -8.46
N TYR A 14 3.21 -1.15 -7.96
CA TYR A 14 3.88 -0.14 -7.19
C TYR A 14 3.34 -0.21 -5.76
N LEU A 15 4.25 -0.41 -4.80
CA LEU A 15 3.93 -0.48 -3.38
C LEU A 15 4.32 0.83 -2.71
N TYR A 16 3.34 1.51 -2.12
CA TYR A 16 3.53 2.70 -1.31
C TYR A 16 3.33 2.33 0.15
N LEU A 17 4.32 2.60 0.99
CA LEU A 17 4.28 2.34 2.43
C LEU A 17 4.20 3.66 3.19
N SER A 18 3.40 3.68 4.25
CA SER A 18 3.37 4.74 5.24
C SER A 18 3.38 4.12 6.61
N ALA A 19 4.21 4.63 7.51
CA ALA A 19 4.35 4.12 8.86
C ALA A 19 4.22 5.26 9.86
N THR A 20 3.59 4.94 10.98
CA THR A 20 3.62 5.73 12.21
C THR A 20 4.22 4.85 13.31
N ASP A 21 4.43 5.42 14.50
CA ASP A 21 4.94 4.65 15.65
C ASP A 21 4.01 3.49 16.08
N HIS A 22 2.75 3.48 15.61
CA HIS A 22 1.73 2.54 16.06
C HIS A 22 1.09 1.72 14.93
N ALA A 23 1.34 2.05 13.66
CA ALA A 23 0.70 1.37 12.55
C ALA A 23 1.52 1.46 11.26
N ILE A 24 1.32 0.47 10.39
CA ILE A 24 1.81 0.48 9.02
C ILE A 24 0.62 0.41 8.08
N GLY A 25 0.57 1.31 7.13
CA GLY A 25 -0.34 1.30 5.99
C GLY A 25 0.43 1.08 4.69
N ALA A 26 -0.25 0.48 3.72
CA ALA A 26 0.25 0.39 2.37
C ALA A 26 -0.86 0.56 1.33
N MET A 27 -0.48 1.09 0.17
CA MET A 27 -1.29 1.10 -1.04
C MET A 27 -0.56 0.35 -2.13
N LEU A 28 -1.26 -0.58 -2.77
CA LEU A 28 -0.81 -1.26 -3.97
C LEU A 28 -1.44 -0.59 -5.19
N ALA A 29 -0.64 -0.24 -6.20
CA ALA A 29 -1.12 0.46 -7.39
C ALA A 29 -0.55 -0.13 -8.68
N HIS A 30 -1.29 0.02 -9.78
CA HIS A 30 -0.76 -0.08 -11.13
C HIS A 30 -0.61 1.31 -11.74
N ARG A 31 0.25 1.41 -12.77
CA ARG A 31 0.26 2.57 -13.67
C ARG A 31 -0.49 2.25 -14.94
N ASP A 32 -1.37 3.15 -15.36
CA ASP A 32 -2.02 3.06 -16.67
C ASP A 32 -1.08 3.53 -17.80
N SER A 33 -1.56 3.45 -19.04
CA SER A 33 -0.82 3.88 -20.24
C SER A 33 -0.48 5.37 -20.22
N ALA A 34 -1.22 6.19 -19.48
CA ALA A 34 -0.95 7.60 -19.26
C ALA A 34 -0.01 7.85 -18.05
N ARG A 35 0.59 6.79 -17.50
CA ARG A 35 1.45 6.79 -16.30
C ARG A 35 0.74 7.29 -15.02
N ARG A 36 -0.58 7.27 -14.98
CA ARG A 36 -1.34 7.61 -13.77
C ARG A 36 -1.45 6.39 -12.88
N GLU A 37 -1.35 6.61 -11.57
CA GLU A 37 -1.45 5.55 -10.59
C GLU A 37 -2.90 5.27 -10.24
N GLN A 38 -3.25 3.99 -10.26
CA GLN A 38 -4.58 3.47 -9.98
C GLN A 38 -4.46 2.47 -8.84
N ALA A 39 -5.15 2.74 -7.74
CA ALA A 39 -5.12 1.88 -6.56
C ALA A 39 -5.80 0.54 -6.87
N VAL A 40 -5.09 -0.54 -6.58
CA VAL A 40 -5.58 -1.92 -6.65
C VAL A 40 -6.07 -2.35 -5.28
N TYR A 41 -5.31 -2.02 -4.23
CA TYR A 41 -5.63 -2.43 -2.88
C TYR A 41 -5.05 -1.49 -1.82
N TYR A 42 -5.68 -1.45 -0.66
CA TYR A 42 -5.16 -0.81 0.55
C TYR A 42 -5.07 -1.84 1.66
N ILE A 43 -3.95 -1.87 2.37
CA ILE A 43 -3.77 -2.69 3.56
C ILE A 43 -3.29 -1.81 4.70
N SER A 44 -3.77 -2.08 5.91
CA SER A 44 -3.25 -1.46 7.12
C SER A 44 -3.20 -2.46 8.26
N ARG A 45 -2.25 -2.24 9.16
CA ARG A 45 -2.01 -3.08 10.33
C ARG A 45 -1.55 -2.18 11.47
N THR A 46 -2.24 -2.26 12.60
CA THR A 46 -1.74 -1.73 13.87
C THR A 46 -0.61 -2.63 14.36
N LEU A 47 0.49 -2.01 14.80
CA LEU A 47 1.64 -2.70 15.36
C LEU A 47 1.30 -3.24 16.76
N MET A 48 1.80 -4.42 17.07
CA MET A 48 1.75 -4.95 18.43
C MET A 48 2.73 -4.18 19.33
N ASP A 49 2.49 -4.13 20.65
CA ASP A 49 3.33 -3.39 21.61
C ASP A 49 4.83 -3.72 21.56
N TYR A 50 5.20 -4.94 21.13
CA TYR A 50 6.61 -5.28 20.94
C TYR A 50 7.14 -4.80 19.58
N GLU A 51 6.31 -4.73 18.55
CA GLU A 51 6.69 -4.22 17.23
C GLU A 51 6.90 -2.70 17.23
N THR A 52 6.19 -1.95 18.09
CA THR A 52 6.38 -0.49 18.25
C THR A 52 7.76 -0.13 18.84
N ARG A 53 8.46 -1.10 19.43
CA ARG A 53 9.77 -0.92 20.08
C ARG A 53 10.94 -1.36 19.20
N TYR A 54 10.69 -1.78 17.96
CA TYR A 54 11.76 -2.04 17.01
C TYR A 54 12.49 -0.74 16.67
N THR A 55 13.80 -0.76 16.82
CA THR A 55 14.69 0.37 16.46
C THR A 55 15.23 0.15 15.05
N HIS A 56 15.43 1.25 14.32
CA HIS A 56 15.98 1.24 12.96
C HIS A 56 17.50 1.05 12.98
#